data_AF-A0A0S8JV39-F1
#
_entry.id   AF-A0A0S8JV39-F1
#
_cell.length_a   1.000
_cell.length_b   1.000
_cell.length_c   1.000
_cell.angle_alpha   90.00
_cell.angle_beta   90.00
_cell.angle_gamma   90.00
#
_symmetry.space_group_name_H-M   'P 1'
#
loop_
_entity.id
_entity.type
_entity.pdbx_description
1 polymer ?
#
loop_
_entity_poly.entity_id
_entity_poly.type
_entity_poly.pdbx_seq_one_letter_code
_entity_poly.pdbx_strand_id
1 'polypeptide(L)'
;MSKGISGFGVIILIIILLVIGYTGYQVARVHFSYGKISEKVENTVRIGPVQNDDMIREELIKSGAETNVLLIPENIWIDHSIPDSFRIYVEYEDSSSIFGVFTYNRKFIIDKVASIQIDY
;
A
#
# COMPACT_ATOMS: atom_id res chain seq x y z
N MET A 1 27.04 -9.62 -43.17
CA MET A 1 27.11 -10.65 -42.12
C MET A 1 25.91 -10.48 -41.19
N SER A 2 24.83 -11.22 -41.42
CA SER A 2 23.72 -11.27 -40.46
C SER A 2 24.14 -12.18 -39.30
N LYS A 3 24.41 -11.60 -38.14
CA LYS A 3 24.54 -12.37 -36.90
C LYS A 3 23.12 -12.79 -36.51
N GLY A 4 22.67 -13.95 -36.99
CA GLY A 4 21.42 -14.54 -36.54
C GLY A 4 21.53 -14.85 -35.05
N ILE A 5 20.60 -14.34 -34.25
CA ILE A 5 20.44 -14.78 -32.86
C ILE A 5 20.02 -16.25 -32.96
N SER A 6 20.83 -17.16 -32.41
CA SER A 6 20.45 -18.58 -32.37
C SER A 6 19.13 -18.73 -31.62
N GLY A 7 18.27 -19.69 -31.99
CA GLY A 7 17.00 -19.91 -31.28
C GLY A 7 17.18 -20.05 -29.76
N PHE A 8 18.34 -20.57 -29.34
CA PHE A 8 18.76 -20.62 -27.93
C PHE A 8 18.97 -19.24 -27.29
N GLY A 9 19.60 -18.31 -28.00
CA GLY A 9 19.75 -16.93 -27.55
C GLY A 9 18.41 -16.20 -27.37
N VAL A 10 17.44 -16.46 -28.25
CA VAL A 10 16.08 -15.91 -28.12
C VAL A 10 15.37 -16.45 -26.89
N ILE A 11 15.47 -17.76 -26.62
CA ILE A 11 14.87 -18.38 -25.44
C ILE A 11 15.45 -17.78 -24.15
N ILE A 12 16.78 -17.63 -24.07
CA ILE A 12 17.44 -17.00 -22.92
C ILE A 12 16.95 -15.57 -22.72
N LEU A 13 16.86 -14.79 -23.80
CA LEU A 13 16.36 -13.40 -23.73
C LEU A 13 14.94 -13.34 -23.16
N ILE A 14 14.04 -14.22 -23.62
CA ILE A 14 12.66 -14.28 -23.13
C ILE A 14 12.63 -14.61 -21.63
N ILE A 15 13.43 -15.57 -21.18
CA ILE A 15 13.51 -15.92 -19.75
C ILE A 15 13.97 -14.72 -18.92
N ILE A 16 15.00 -14.00 -19.37
CA ILE A 16 15.49 -12.80 -18.68
C ILE A 16 14.38 -11.74 -18.60
N LEU A 17 13.66 -11.49 -19.70
CA LEU A 17 12.56 -10.52 -19.71
C LEU A 17 11.42 -10.93 -18.76
N LEU A 18 11.08 -12.22 -18.67
CA LEU A 18 10.09 -12.73 -17.73
C LEU A 18 10.54 -12.53 -16.28
N VAL A 19 11.82 -12.77 -15.99
CA VAL A 19 12.39 -12.59 -14.64
C VAL A 19 12.31 -11.11 -14.21
N ILE A 20 12.73 -10.20 -15.10
CA ILE A 20 12.68 -8.76 -14.84
C ILE A 20 11.23 -8.30 -14.70
N GLY A 21 10.34 -8.73 -15.60
CA GLY A 21 8.92 -8.37 -15.59
C GLY A 21 8.21 -8.79 -14.31
N TYR A 22 8.44 -10.03 -13.87
CA TYR A 22 7.88 -10.54 -12.61
C TYR A 22 8.43 -9.78 -11.39
N THR A 23 9.74 -9.52 -11.35
CA THR A 23 10.38 -8.74 -10.27
C THR A 23 9.77 -7.34 -10.19
N GLY A 24 9.65 -6.66 -11.34
CA GLY A 24 9.03 -5.34 -11.44
C GLY A 24 7.58 -5.34 -10.99
N TYR A 25 6.79 -6.34 -11.41
CA TYR A 25 5.41 -6.52 -10.98
C TYR A 25 5.28 -6.65 -9.46
N GLN A 26 6.14 -7.46 -8.82
CA GLN A 26 6.10 -7.69 -7.38
C GLN A 26 6.41 -6.43 -6.57
N VAL A 27 7.37 -5.61 -7.03
CA VAL A 27 7.69 -4.33 -6.39
C VAL A 27 6.57 -3.30 -6.62
N ALA A 28 6.06 -3.23 -7.85
CA ALA A 28 4.97 -2.32 -8.20
C ALA A 28 3.70 -2.62 -7.39
N ARG A 29 3.38 -3.90 -7.16
CA ARG A 29 2.22 -4.33 -6.34
C ARG A 29 2.24 -3.67 -4.96
N VAL A 30 3.37 -3.75 -4.26
CA VAL A 30 3.54 -3.17 -2.91
C VAL A 30 3.32 -1.65 -2.95
N HIS A 31 3.83 -0.98 -3.98
CA HIS A 31 3.64 0.46 -4.14
C HIS A 31 2.19 0.85 -4.45
N PHE A 32 1.49 0.06 -5.27
CA PHE A 32 0.07 0.27 -5.57
C PHE A 32 -0.82 0.02 -4.35
N SER A 33 -0.52 -1.02 -3.56
CA SER A 33 -1.22 -1.28 -2.30
C SER A 33 -1.06 -0.11 -1.34
N TYR A 34 0.15 0.44 -1.19
CA TYR A 34 0.39 1.66 -0.42
C TYR A 34 -0.47 2.84 -0.89
N GLY A 35 -0.50 3.10 -2.21
CA GLY A 35 -1.29 4.20 -2.78
C GLY A 35 -2.78 4.06 -2.44
N LYS A 36 -3.35 2.86 -2.61
CA LYS A 36 -4.76 2.58 -2.30
C LYS A 36 -5.09 2.77 -0.82
N ILE A 37 -4.23 2.28 0.08
CA ILE A 37 -4.43 2.46 1.53
C ILE A 37 -4.30 3.94 1.90
N SER A 38 -3.32 4.64 1.34
CA SER A 38 -3.16 6.08 1.60
C SER A 38 -4.37 6.89 1.16
N GLU A 39 -4.96 6.57 0.00
CA GLU A 39 -6.19 7.19 -0.48
C GLU A 39 -7.37 6.87 0.44
N LYS A 40 -7.47 5.61 0.89
CA LYS A 40 -8.51 5.20 1.83
C LYS A 40 -8.39 5.93 3.18
N VAL A 41 -7.19 6.00 3.75
CA VAL A 41 -6.93 6.76 4.99
C VAL A 41 -7.30 8.23 4.79
N GLU A 42 -6.92 8.84 3.67
CA GLU A 42 -7.29 10.23 3.40
C GLU A 42 -8.82 10.45 3.34
N ASN A 43 -9.55 9.54 2.70
CA ASN A 43 -11.01 9.59 2.68
C ASN A 43 -11.60 9.38 4.08
N THR A 44 -11.07 8.43 4.84
CA THR A 44 -11.49 8.18 6.23
C THR A 44 -11.18 9.35 7.14
N VAL A 45 -10.10 10.10 6.94
CA VAL A 45 -9.82 11.33 7.70
C VAL A 45 -10.85 12.43 7.40
N ARG A 46 -11.37 12.51 6.17
CA ARG A 46 -12.40 13.51 5.82
C ARG A 46 -13.77 13.23 6.44
N ILE A 47 -14.14 11.95 6.55
CA ILE A 47 -15.44 11.53 7.13
C ILE A 47 -15.33 11.10 8.59
N GLY A 48 -14.11 10.92 9.10
CA GLY A 48 -13.82 10.44 10.46
C GLY A 48 -14.43 11.28 11.57
N PRO A 49 -14.51 12.62 11.48
CA PRO A 49 -15.16 13.44 12.51
C PRO A 49 -16.63 13.09 12.78
N VAL A 50 -17.32 12.42 11.84
CA VAL A 50 -18.72 11.97 12.01
C VAL A 50 -18.86 10.48 12.32
N GLN A 51 -17.75 9.75 12.45
CA GLN A 51 -17.72 8.32 12.73
C GLN A 51 -17.09 8.02 14.09
N ASN A 52 -17.38 6.84 14.63
CA ASN A 52 -16.70 6.34 15.83
C ASN A 52 -15.32 5.77 15.45
N ASP A 53 -14.32 5.96 16.30
CA ASP A 53 -12.96 5.44 16.16
C ASP A 53 -12.91 3.93 15.87
N ASP A 54 -13.78 3.14 16.49
CA ASP A 54 -13.83 1.70 16.25
C ASP A 54 -14.31 1.37 14.83
N MET A 55 -15.28 2.10 14.31
CA MET A 55 -15.74 1.95 12.92
C MET A 55 -14.65 2.36 11.93
N ILE A 56 -13.92 3.43 12.24
CA ILE A 56 -12.77 3.90 11.46
C ILE A 56 -11.70 2.80 11.39
N ARG A 57 -11.36 2.18 12.52
CA ARG A 57 -10.39 1.07 12.56
C ARG A 57 -10.87 -0.13 11.76
N GLU A 58 -12.12 -0.55 11.94
CA GLU A 58 -12.69 -1.67 11.18
C GLU A 58 -12.70 -1.43 9.67
N GLU A 59 -13.07 -0.23 9.23
CA GLU A 59 -13.08 0.14 7.81
C GLU A 59 -11.67 0.09 7.21
N LEU A 60 -10.68 0.63 7.93
CA LEU A 60 -9.29 0.61 7.49
C LEU A 60 -8.72 -0.81 7.45
N ILE A 61 -8.98 -1.64 8.47
CA ILE A 61 -8.57 -3.05 8.51
C ILE A 61 -9.17 -3.82 7.33
N LYS A 62 -10.47 -3.64 7.07
CA LYS A 62 -11.14 -4.25 5.93
C LYS A 62 -10.51 -3.82 4.59
N SER A 63 -10.21 -2.53 4.45
CA SER A 63 -9.59 -1.97 3.25
C SER A 63 -8.14 -2.46 3.05
N GLY A 64 -7.41 -2.67 4.15
CA GLY A 64 -6.11 -3.36 4.15
C GLY A 64 -6.26 -4.77 3.58
N ALA A 65 -7.21 -5.55 4.09
CA ALA A 65 -7.46 -6.92 3.61
C ALA A 65 -7.81 -6.97 2.12
N GLU A 66 -8.62 -6.03 1.62
CA GLU A 66 -8.95 -5.90 0.18
C GLU A 66 -7.73 -5.61 -0.70
N THR A 67 -6.67 -5.01 -0.14
CA THR A 67 -5.41 -4.69 -0.82
C THR A 67 -4.27 -5.68 -0.53
N ASN A 68 -4.58 -6.80 0.14
CA ASN A 68 -3.63 -7.81 0.63
C ASN A 68 -2.61 -7.27 1.63
N VAL A 69 -2.96 -6.23 2.39
CA VAL A 69 -2.14 -5.68 3.47
C VAL A 69 -2.79 -6.00 4.80
N LEU A 70 -2.01 -6.58 5.70
CA LEU A 70 -2.48 -6.85 7.06
C LEU A 70 -2.35 -5.58 7.90
N LEU A 71 -3.47 -4.93 8.16
CA LEU A 71 -3.57 -3.87 9.16
C LEU A 71 -4.16 -4.46 10.44
N ILE A 72 -3.57 -4.11 11.57
CA ILE A 72 -4.05 -4.47 12.91
C ILE A 72 -4.42 -3.20 13.67
N PRO A 73 -5.32 -3.25 14.67
CA PRO A 73 -5.75 -2.07 15.42
C PRO A 73 -4.60 -1.28 16.03
N GLU A 74 -3.54 -1.96 16.47
CA GLU A 74 -2.37 -1.37 17.12
C GLU A 74 -1.52 -0.51 16.16
N ASN A 75 -1.71 -0.73 14.86
CA ASN A 75 -1.01 -0.02 13.80
C ASN A 75 -1.76 1.23 13.33
N ILE A 76 -2.95 1.50 13.89
CA ILE A 76 -3.83 2.60 13.50
C ILE A 76 -4.04 3.51 14.71
N TRP A 77 -3.48 4.70 14.64
CA TRP A 77 -3.65 5.75 15.63
C TRP A 77 -4.57 6.83 15.10
N ILE A 78 -5.54 7.18 15.94
CA ILE A 78 -6.52 8.22 15.66
C ILE A 78 -6.28 9.31 16.70
N ASP A 79 -6.07 10.54 16.24
CA ASP A 79 -5.73 11.68 17.07
C ASP A 79 -6.75 12.80 16.88
N HIS A 80 -7.47 13.08 17.97
CA HIS A 80 -8.48 14.14 18.12
C HIS A 80 -7.95 15.35 18.90
N SER A 81 -6.67 15.34 19.29
CA SER A 81 -6.10 16.40 20.13
C SER A 81 -5.83 17.71 19.38
N ILE A 82 -5.84 17.66 18.04
CA ILE A 82 -5.60 18.82 17.19
C ILE A 82 -6.91 19.62 17.07
N PRO A 83 -6.95 20.90 17.51
CA PRO A 83 -8.15 21.71 17.36
C PRO A 83 -8.60 21.80 15.90
N ASP A 84 -9.91 21.69 15.68
CA ASP A 84 -10.56 21.80 14.37
C ASP A 84 -9.97 20.87 13.30
N SER A 85 -9.29 19.80 13.70
CA SER A 85 -8.63 18.87 12.79
C SER A 85 -8.73 17.45 13.31
N PHE A 86 -8.67 16.52 12.37
CA PHE A 86 -8.71 15.09 12.65
C PHE A 86 -7.52 14.44 11.96
N ARG A 87 -6.78 13.61 12.69
CA ARG A 87 -5.58 12.96 12.19
C ARG A 87 -5.70 11.45 12.33
N ILE A 88 -5.36 10.74 11.27
CA ILE A 88 -5.13 9.30 11.29
C ILE A 88 -3.69 9.03 10.87
N TYR A 89 -3.02 8.23 11.69
CA TYR A 89 -1.69 7.75 11.48
C TYR A 89 -1.73 6.21 11.39
N VAL A 90 -1.21 5.64 10.30
CA VAL A 90 -1.17 4.20 10.06
C VAL A 90 0.25 3.77 9.75
N GLU A 91 0.76 2.78 10.48
CA GLU A 91 2.09 2.21 10.28
C GLU A 91 2.01 0.70 10.06
N TYR A 92 2.53 0.19 8.95
CA TYR A 92 2.52 -1.25 8.68
C TYR A 92 3.73 -1.70 7.86
N GLU A 93 3.98 -3.00 7.85
CA GLU A 93 4.97 -3.62 6.96
C GLU A 93 4.24 -4.38 5.86
N ASP A 94 4.70 -4.21 4.62
CA ASP A 94 4.26 -5.02 3.49
C ASP A 94 5.47 -5.67 2.83
N SER A 95 5.28 -6.90 2.37
CA SER A 95 6.33 -7.69 1.77
C SER A 95 5.87 -8.46 0.53
N SER A 96 6.81 -8.70 -0.36
CA SER A 96 6.58 -9.49 -1.56
C SER A 96 7.75 -10.43 -1.81
N SER A 97 7.44 -11.72 -1.91
CA SER A 97 8.42 -12.74 -2.27
C SER A 97 8.65 -12.74 -3.78
N ILE A 98 9.91 -12.60 -4.16
CA ILE A 98 10.40 -12.62 -5.54
C ILE A 98 11.12 -13.96 -5.72
N PHE A 99 10.45 -14.88 -6.43
CA PHE A 99 10.94 -16.24 -6.71
C PHE A 99 11.27 -17.10 -5.48
N GLY A 100 10.76 -16.77 -4.28
CA GLY A 100 11.03 -17.53 -3.05
C GLY A 100 12.46 -17.38 -2.50
N VAL A 101 13.35 -16.69 -3.22
CA VAL A 101 14.76 -16.51 -2.84
C VAL A 101 15.05 -15.10 -2.32
N PHE A 102 14.23 -14.13 -2.69
CA PHE A 102 14.36 -12.74 -2.26
C PHE A 102 13.03 -12.25 -1.75
N THR A 103 13.02 -11.59 -0.59
CA THR A 103 11.82 -10.94 -0.05
C THR A 103 12.06 -9.44 -0.05
N TYR A 104 11.26 -8.72 -0.81
CA TYR A 104 11.17 -7.27 -0.68
C TYR A 104 10.30 -6.98 0.53
N ASN A 105 10.85 -6.37 1.59
CA ASN A 105 10.10 -5.90 2.74
C ASN A 105 10.24 -4.37 2.82
N ARG A 106 9.14 -3.67 3.08
CA ARG A 106 9.14 -2.24 3.32
C ARG A 106 8.14 -1.86 4.40
N LYS A 107 8.63 -1.03 5.33
CA LYS A 107 7.79 -0.33 6.30
C LYS A 107 7.16 0.90 5.65
N PHE A 108 5.86 1.05 5.83
CA PHE A 108 5.07 2.17 5.34
C PHE A 108 4.47 2.94 6.50
N ILE A 109 4.49 4.26 6.36
CA ILE A 109 3.91 5.20 7.30
C ILE A 109 2.99 6.11 6.50
N ILE A 110 1.73 6.18 6.91
CA ILE A 110 0.72 7.05 6.34
C ILE A 110 0.27 7.99 7.43
N ASP A 111 0.47 9.28 7.23
CA ASP A 111 0.07 10.34 8.16
C ASP A 111 -0.81 11.33 7.41
N LYS A 112 -2.08 11.43 7.81
CA LYS A 112 -3.08 12.25 7.14
C LYS A 112 -3.84 13.07 8.17
N VAL A 113 -3.95 14.37 7.89
CA VAL A 113 -4.68 15.35 8.70
C VAL A 113 -5.69 16.04 7.80
N ALA A 114 -6.93 16.18 8.24
CA ALA A 114 -7.91 17.05 7.59
C ALA A 114 -8.52 18.00 8.62
N SER A 115 -8.79 19.22 8.18
CA SER A 115 -9.57 20.17 8.96
C SER A 115 -11.03 19.76 8.98
N ILE A 116 -11.68 19.92 10.13
CA ILE A 116 -13.10 19.69 10.32
C ILE A 116 -13.82 20.91 9.73
N GLN A 117 -14.22 20.82 8.46
CA GLN A 117 -15.09 21.83 7.86
C GLN A 117 -16.53 21.53 8.29
N ILE A 118 -17.02 22.31 9.25
CA ILE A 118 -18.45 22.37 9.56
C ILE A 118 -19.05 23.34 8.53
N ASP A 119 -19.53 22.81 7.41
CA ASP A 119 -20.41 23.58 6.51
C ASP A 119 -21.73 23.84 7.27
N TYR A 120 -21.95 25.10 7.65
CA TYR A 120 -23.16 25.59 8.30
C TYR A 120 -24.31 25.80 7.30
#